data_AF-A0A9W6CVA2-F1
#
_entry.id   AF-A0A9W6CVA2-F1
#
_cell.length_a   1.000
_cell.length_b   1.000
_cell.length_c   1.000
_cell.angle_alpha   90.00
_cell.angle_beta   90.00
_cell.angle_gamma   90.00
#
_symmetry.space_group_name_H-M   'P 1'
#
loop_
_entity.id
_entity.type
_entity.pdbx_description
1 polymer ?
#
loop_
_entity_poly.entity_id
_entity_poly.type
_entity_poly.pdbx_seq_one_letter_code
_entity_poly.pdbx_strand_id
1 'polypeptide(L)'
;MTTDTLASERPDIRRVAPAHARLIATLAWVFAAFGTVAGQLHALSRAASHPEDLASPLLAAWSVPSMDALRPLLDWGDPLFVYWTYGKIWLPVCLAFLAAAVLAYRSRRPVGAERVLWRVQLGAYGLLTLALTGDYYTPWTDLFFLVGLAAALVIGLGGAALGIVLLRRGFRPRTTAWLLIAFLPGFFVITEITSMGSVMLPLMWGWALAAESVARRATP
;
A
#
# COMPACT_ATOMS: atom_id res chain seq x y z
N MET A 1 -24.33 50.33 20.64
CA MET A 1 -22.95 50.14 21.14
C MET A 1 -23.00 48.90 22.01
N THR A 2 -22.39 47.76 21.73
CA THR A 2 -21.31 47.38 20.79
C THR A 2 -21.31 45.84 20.85
N THR A 3 -21.66 45.17 19.75
CA THR A 3 -20.76 44.32 18.93
C THR A 3 -20.27 43.02 19.58
N ASP A 4 -20.56 41.94 18.84
CA ASP A 4 -19.76 40.73 18.67
C ASP A 4 -19.66 39.71 19.82
N THR A 5 -20.44 38.64 19.66
CA THR A 5 -19.88 37.29 19.75
C THR A 5 -20.68 36.32 18.87
N LEU A 6 -20.83 36.67 17.59
CA LEU A 6 -20.95 35.65 16.54
C LEU A 6 -19.56 35.02 16.37
N ALA A 7 -19.17 34.21 17.35
CA ALA A 7 -18.03 33.31 17.21
C ALA A 7 -18.34 32.43 16.01
N SER A 8 -17.73 32.77 14.88
CA SER A 8 -17.98 32.12 13.61
C SER A 8 -17.76 30.63 13.78
N GLU A 9 -18.83 29.83 13.68
CA GLU A 9 -18.75 28.45 13.24
C GLU A 9 -18.21 28.48 11.81
N ARG A 10 -16.91 28.71 11.65
CA ARG A 10 -16.26 28.33 10.42
C ARG A 10 -16.39 26.83 10.37
N PRO A 11 -17.14 26.25 9.42
CA PRO A 11 -17.11 24.81 9.23
C PRO A 11 -15.64 24.45 9.10
N ASP A 12 -15.16 23.54 9.95
CA ASP A 12 -13.80 23.05 9.88
C ASP A 12 -13.69 22.30 8.54
N ILE A 13 -13.31 23.04 7.49
CA ILE A 13 -13.17 22.60 6.08
C ILE A 13 -12.19 21.41 5.99
N ARG A 14 -11.54 21.03 7.09
CA ARG A 14 -10.59 19.93 7.21
C ARG A 14 -11.20 18.65 7.77
N ARG A 15 -12.48 18.62 8.19
CA ARG A 15 -13.15 17.37 8.57
C ARG A 15 -13.63 16.64 7.31
N VAL A 16 -13.06 15.45 7.07
CA VAL A 16 -13.54 14.54 6.03
C VAL A 16 -14.96 14.12 6.39
N ALA A 17 -15.91 14.27 5.47
CA ALA A 17 -17.30 13.89 5.75
C ALA A 17 -17.38 12.38 6.07
N PRO A 18 -18.24 11.94 7.01
CA PRO A 18 -18.32 10.54 7.43
C PRO A 18 -18.56 9.56 6.27
N ALA A 19 -19.36 9.97 5.27
CA ALA A 19 -19.61 9.16 4.07
C ALA A 19 -18.33 8.91 3.25
N HIS A 20 -17.49 9.94 3.06
CA HIS A 20 -16.21 9.82 2.35
C HIS A 20 -15.22 8.95 3.12
N ALA A 21 -15.14 9.10 4.45
CA ALA A 21 -14.28 8.26 5.27
C ALA A 21 -14.66 6.77 5.18
N ARG A 22 -15.97 6.46 5.19
CA ARG A 22 -16.48 5.09 4.99
C ARG A 22 -16.14 4.55 3.61
N LEU A 23 -16.36 5.33 2.55
CA LEU A 23 -16.02 4.90 1.19
C LEU A 23 -14.54 4.56 1.06
N ILE A 24 -13.64 5.41 1.57
CA ILE A 24 -12.19 5.16 1.56
C ILE A 24 -11.86 3.89 2.35
N ALA A 25 -12.44 3.70 3.53
CA ALA A 25 -12.21 2.50 4.34
C ALA A 25 -12.67 1.23 3.60
N THR A 26 -13.88 1.23 3.03
CA THR A 26 -14.41 0.12 2.24
C THR A 26 -13.52 -0.20 1.05
N LEU A 27 -13.13 0.81 0.27
CA LEU A 27 -12.23 0.61 -0.87
C LEU A 27 -10.87 0.06 -0.44
N ALA A 28 -10.30 0.58 0.64
CA ALA A 28 -9.03 0.09 1.17
C ALA A 28 -9.10 -1.39 1.59
N TRP A 29 -10.20 -1.81 2.22
CA TRP A 29 -10.45 -3.22 2.55
C TRP A 29 -10.60 -4.09 1.30
N VAL A 30 -11.45 -3.66 0.36
CA VAL A 30 -11.69 -4.38 -0.90
C VAL A 30 -10.38 -4.55 -1.66
N PHE A 31 -9.60 -3.49 -1.81
CA PHE A 31 -8.34 -3.55 -2.56
C PHE A 31 -7.20 -4.23 -1.79
N ALA A 32 -7.18 -4.22 -0.46
CA ALA A 32 -6.25 -5.04 0.30
C ALA A 32 -6.55 -6.54 0.13
N ALA A 33 -7.83 -6.93 0.18
CA ALA A 33 -8.25 -8.31 -0.07
C ALA A 33 -7.98 -8.72 -1.54
N PHE A 34 -8.40 -7.90 -2.49
CA PHE A 34 -8.17 -8.12 -3.92
C PHE A 34 -6.67 -8.21 -4.23
N GLY A 35 -5.85 -7.28 -3.74
CA GLY A 35 -4.40 -7.29 -3.90
C GLY A 35 -3.75 -8.53 -3.28
N THR A 36 -4.27 -9.04 -2.16
CA THR A 36 -3.76 -10.28 -1.55
C THR A 36 -3.94 -11.46 -2.49
N VAL A 37 -5.09 -11.58 -3.16
CA VAL A 37 -5.38 -12.69 -4.08
C VAL A 37 -4.72 -12.47 -5.45
N ALA A 38 -5.02 -11.35 -6.10
CA ALA A 38 -4.53 -11.03 -7.43
C ALA A 38 -3.01 -10.79 -7.44
N GLY A 39 -2.42 -10.34 -6.34
CA GLY A 39 -0.98 -10.24 -6.16
C GLY A 39 -0.27 -11.60 -6.18
N GLN A 40 -0.92 -12.68 -5.72
CA GLN A 40 -0.36 -14.02 -5.87
C GLN A 40 -0.45 -14.51 -7.31
N LEU A 41 -1.54 -14.22 -8.04
CA LEU A 41 -1.62 -14.51 -9.48
C LEU A 41 -0.52 -13.77 -10.26
N HIS A 42 -0.28 -12.51 -9.91
CA HIS A 42 0.83 -11.73 -10.45
C HIS A 42 2.21 -12.31 -10.11
N ALA A 43 2.39 -12.84 -8.89
CA ALA A 43 3.63 -13.52 -8.50
C ALA A 43 3.85 -14.82 -9.28
N LEU A 44 2.79 -15.63 -9.46
CA LEU A 44 2.84 -16.86 -10.25
C LEU A 44 3.13 -16.58 -11.72
N SER A 45 2.52 -15.53 -12.30
CA SER A 45 2.83 -15.14 -13.68
C SER A 45 4.25 -14.58 -13.84
N ARG A 46 4.83 -13.96 -12.80
CA ARG A 46 6.27 -13.61 -12.79
C ARG A 46 7.13 -14.86 -12.87
N ALA A 47 6.89 -15.85 -12.01
CA ALA A 47 7.62 -17.11 -12.01
C ALA A 47 7.50 -17.87 -13.33
N ALA A 48 6.32 -17.83 -13.97
CA ALA A 48 6.10 -18.44 -15.29
C ALA A 48 6.82 -17.73 -16.43
N SER A 49 6.92 -16.39 -16.37
CA SER A 49 7.58 -15.57 -17.42
C SER A 49 9.09 -15.48 -17.25
N HIS A 50 9.60 -15.78 -16.06
CA HIS A 50 11.00 -15.64 -15.68
C HIS A 50 11.42 -16.87 -14.86
N PRO A 51 11.61 -18.02 -15.52
CA PRO A 51 11.86 -19.30 -14.86
C PRO A 51 13.16 -19.31 -14.05
N GLU A 52 14.09 -18.37 -14.30
CA GLU A 52 15.28 -18.19 -13.49
C GLU A 52 14.99 -17.87 -12.02
N ASP A 53 13.84 -17.27 -11.71
CA ASP A 53 13.40 -17.02 -10.33
C ASP A 53 13.21 -18.32 -9.54
N LEU A 54 12.87 -19.43 -10.23
CA LEU A 54 12.67 -20.75 -9.62
C LEU A 54 13.98 -21.38 -9.15
N ALA A 55 15.13 -20.73 -9.37
CA ALA A 55 16.38 -21.08 -8.70
C ALA A 55 16.28 -20.90 -7.17
N SER A 56 15.36 -20.06 -6.67
CA SER A 56 15.02 -20.00 -5.25
C SER A 56 14.17 -21.22 -4.84
N PRO A 57 14.66 -22.09 -3.94
CA PRO A 57 13.90 -23.26 -3.51
C PRO A 57 12.61 -22.90 -2.78
N LEU A 58 12.59 -21.77 -2.07
CA LEU A 58 11.42 -21.30 -1.33
C LEU A 58 10.31 -20.86 -2.29
N LEU A 59 10.67 -20.11 -3.33
CA LEU A 59 9.71 -19.72 -4.36
C LEU A 59 9.18 -20.96 -5.09
N ALA A 60 10.07 -21.83 -5.56
CA ALA A 60 9.69 -23.03 -6.31
C ALA A 60 8.76 -23.96 -5.52
N ALA A 61 8.99 -24.11 -4.20
CA ALA A 61 8.24 -25.03 -3.35
C ALA A 61 6.72 -24.78 -3.33
N TRP A 62 6.27 -23.54 -3.46
CA TRP A 62 4.84 -23.22 -3.53
C TRP A 62 4.40 -22.80 -4.94
N SER A 63 5.26 -22.14 -5.71
CA SER A 63 4.86 -21.57 -7.00
C SER A 63 4.63 -22.64 -8.05
N VAL A 64 5.49 -23.67 -8.16
CA VAL A 64 5.35 -24.76 -9.14
C VAL A 64 4.00 -25.49 -8.99
N PRO A 65 3.64 -26.06 -7.82
CA PRO A 65 2.35 -26.74 -7.69
C PRO A 65 1.17 -25.79 -7.86
N SER A 66 1.31 -24.51 -7.49
CA SER A 66 0.26 -23.51 -7.68
C SER A 66 0.09 -23.13 -9.15
N MET A 67 1.18 -23.00 -9.91
CA MET A 67 1.15 -22.75 -11.35
C MET A 67 0.45 -23.91 -12.06
N ASP A 68 0.79 -25.16 -11.72
CA ASP A 68 0.15 -26.35 -12.27
C ASP A 68 -1.36 -26.39 -12.00
N ALA A 69 -1.76 -26.10 -10.75
CA ALA A 69 -3.17 -26.10 -10.35
C ALA A 69 -3.97 -24.93 -10.98
N LEU A 70 -3.32 -23.79 -11.23
CA LEU A 70 -3.94 -22.57 -11.73
C LEU A 70 -3.62 -22.29 -13.20
N ARG A 71 -3.12 -23.28 -13.96
CA ARG A 71 -2.76 -23.13 -15.38
C ARG A 71 -3.80 -22.40 -16.23
N PRO A 72 -5.12 -22.64 -16.13
CA PRO A 72 -6.10 -21.90 -16.93
C PRO A 72 -6.09 -20.38 -16.70
N LEU A 73 -5.62 -19.92 -15.53
CA LEU A 73 -5.45 -18.51 -15.19
C LEU A 73 -4.09 -17.94 -15.61
N LEU A 74 -3.16 -18.78 -16.05
CA LEU A 74 -1.80 -18.38 -16.43
C LEU A 74 -1.52 -18.60 -17.93
N ASP A 75 -2.17 -19.58 -18.57
CA ASP A 75 -1.91 -20.03 -19.94
C ASP A 75 -2.85 -19.37 -20.98
N TRP A 76 -3.62 -18.34 -20.61
CA TRP A 76 -4.54 -17.67 -21.53
C TRP A 76 -3.86 -16.72 -22.54
N GLY A 77 -2.54 -16.55 -22.43
CA GLY A 77 -1.74 -15.72 -23.33
C GLY A 77 -0.25 -15.98 -23.17
N ASP A 78 0.56 -15.16 -23.83
CA ASP A 78 2.02 -15.15 -23.65
C ASP A 78 2.39 -14.87 -22.17
N PRO A 79 3.32 -15.61 -21.54
CA PRO A 79 3.61 -15.46 -20.11
C PRO A 79 3.97 -14.03 -19.69
N LEU A 80 4.74 -13.31 -20.50
CA LEU A 80 5.11 -11.93 -20.20
C LEU A 80 3.90 -10.99 -20.32
N PHE A 81 3.05 -11.21 -21.33
CA PHE A 81 1.79 -10.48 -21.47
C PHE A 81 0.83 -10.71 -20.28
N VAL A 82 0.72 -11.94 -19.81
CA VAL A 82 -0.07 -12.32 -18.62
C VAL A 82 0.49 -11.66 -17.37
N TYR A 83 1.82 -11.69 -17.18
CA TYR A 83 2.52 -11.00 -16.11
C TYR A 83 2.19 -9.50 -16.07
N TRP A 84 2.41 -8.80 -17.18
CA TRP A 84 2.09 -7.37 -17.25
C TRP A 84 0.61 -7.07 -17.05
N THR A 85 -0.28 -7.91 -17.56
CA THR A 85 -1.73 -7.73 -17.37
C THR A 85 -2.11 -7.84 -15.90
N TYR A 86 -1.61 -8.84 -15.19
CA TYR A 86 -1.82 -8.93 -13.75
C TYR A 86 -1.10 -7.81 -12.99
N GLY A 87 0.04 -7.31 -13.46
CA GLY A 87 0.75 -6.20 -12.81
C GLY A 87 -0.05 -4.90 -12.76
N LYS A 88 -0.93 -4.66 -13.73
CA LYS A 88 -1.81 -3.49 -13.77
C LYS A 88 -2.74 -3.37 -12.56
N ILE A 89 -2.99 -4.46 -11.80
CA ILE A 89 -3.76 -4.40 -10.56
C ILE A 89 -3.15 -3.47 -9.51
N TRP A 90 -1.83 -3.28 -9.55
CA TRP A 90 -1.14 -2.55 -8.50
C TRP A 90 -1.50 -1.07 -8.50
N LEU A 91 -1.88 -0.47 -9.64
CA LEU A 91 -2.32 0.91 -9.70
C LEU A 91 -3.56 1.18 -8.83
N PRO A 92 -4.73 0.54 -9.06
CA PRO A 92 -5.91 0.80 -8.25
C PRO A 92 -5.72 0.40 -6.77
N VAL A 93 -4.96 -0.67 -6.51
CA VAL A 93 -4.61 -1.05 -5.13
C VAL A 93 -3.75 0.04 -4.47
N CYS A 94 -2.78 0.59 -5.19
CA CYS A 94 -1.91 1.64 -4.68
C CYS A 94 -2.66 2.95 -4.38
N LEU A 95 -3.62 3.31 -5.24
CA LEU A 95 -4.48 4.47 -5.01
C LEU A 95 -5.35 4.29 -3.76
N ALA A 96 -5.91 3.10 -3.55
CA ALA A 96 -6.74 2.82 -2.38
C ALA A 96 -5.95 2.91 -1.07
N PHE A 97 -4.75 2.31 -0.99
CA PHE A 97 -3.93 2.42 0.22
C PHE A 97 -3.41 3.84 0.45
N LEU A 98 -3.03 4.58 -0.62
CA LEU A 98 -2.59 5.96 -0.50
C LEU A 98 -3.73 6.84 0.05
N ALA A 99 -4.95 6.67 -0.47
CA ALA A 99 -6.13 7.37 0.04
C ALA A 99 -6.38 7.06 1.52
N ALA A 100 -6.24 5.79 1.93
CA ALA A 100 -6.36 5.38 3.33
C ALA A 100 -5.28 6.02 4.24
N ALA A 101 -4.02 6.06 3.78
CA ALA A 101 -2.93 6.71 4.50
C ALA A 101 -3.15 8.23 4.62
N VAL A 102 -3.61 8.88 3.54
CA VAL A 102 -3.98 10.31 3.55
C VAL A 102 -5.13 10.58 4.51
N LEU A 103 -6.17 9.72 4.54
CA LEU A 103 -7.27 9.83 5.49
C LEU A 103 -6.77 9.76 6.94
N ALA A 104 -5.92 8.79 7.25
CA ALA A 104 -5.30 8.64 8.56
C ALA A 104 -4.47 9.87 8.94
N TYR A 105 -3.63 10.37 8.03
CA TYR A 105 -2.85 11.60 8.22
C TYR A 105 -3.72 12.82 8.54
N ARG A 106 -4.78 13.04 7.76
CA ARG A 106 -5.69 14.19 7.95
C ARG A 106 -6.47 14.09 9.26
N SER A 107 -6.94 12.90 9.61
CA SER A 107 -7.62 12.66 10.90
C SER A 107 -6.68 12.84 12.09
N ARG A 108 -5.40 12.52 11.93
CA ARG A 108 -4.39 12.54 13.00
C ARG A 108 -3.98 13.95 13.41
N ARG A 109 -3.95 14.90 12.46
CA ARG A 109 -3.44 16.28 12.64
C ARG A 109 -2.02 16.31 13.24
N PRO A 110 -1.04 15.62 12.63
CA PRO A 110 0.30 15.49 13.21
C PRO A 110 1.02 16.84 13.26
N VAL A 111 1.86 17.00 14.28
CA VAL A 111 2.68 18.20 14.54
C VAL A 111 4.14 17.84 14.80
N GLY A 112 5.04 18.81 14.57
CA GLY A 112 6.49 18.64 14.75
C GLY A 112 7.07 17.53 13.86
N ALA A 113 7.97 16.73 14.44
CA ALA A 113 8.65 15.64 13.72
C ALA A 113 7.68 14.62 13.10
N GLU A 114 6.57 14.28 13.76
CA GLU A 114 5.56 13.38 13.20
C GLU A 114 5.01 13.89 11.87
N ARG A 115 4.80 15.21 11.73
CA ARG A 115 4.31 15.82 10.49
C ARG A 115 5.30 15.69 9.34
N VAL A 116 6.59 15.83 9.63
CA VAL A 116 7.65 15.68 8.63
C VAL A 116 7.72 14.22 8.17
N LEU A 117 7.72 13.27 9.09
CA LEU A 117 7.74 11.84 8.78
C LEU A 117 6.52 11.43 7.94
N TRP A 118 5.34 11.92 8.27
CA TRP A 118 4.14 11.70 7.45
C TRP A 118 4.28 12.25 6.03
N ARG A 119 4.85 13.44 5.85
CA ARG A 119 5.04 14.04 4.53
C ARG A 119 6.00 13.24 3.68
N VAL A 120 7.12 12.81 4.26
CA VAL A 120 8.09 11.92 3.60
C VAL A 120 7.39 10.62 3.20
N GLN A 121 6.65 10.01 4.12
CA GLN A 121 5.98 8.74 3.87
C GLN A 121 4.91 8.84 2.77
N LEU A 122 4.05 9.86 2.82
CA LEU A 122 3.03 10.09 1.80
C LEU A 122 3.65 10.43 0.44
N GLY A 123 4.75 11.18 0.43
CA GLY A 123 5.53 11.45 -0.78
C GLY A 123 6.08 10.16 -1.39
N ALA A 124 6.64 9.28 -0.56
CA ALA A 124 7.15 7.99 -1.01
C ALA A 124 6.04 7.06 -1.53
N TYR A 125 4.85 7.07 -0.91
CA TYR A 125 3.68 6.36 -1.43
C TYR A 125 3.18 6.91 -2.77
N GLY A 126 3.18 8.24 -2.93
CA GLY A 126 2.89 8.87 -4.22
C GLY A 126 3.90 8.46 -5.29
N LEU A 127 5.19 8.47 -4.95
CA LEU A 127 6.27 8.06 -5.85
C LEU A 127 6.17 6.58 -6.22
N LEU A 128 5.84 5.70 -5.27
CA LEU A 128 5.60 4.28 -5.52
C LEU A 128 4.41 4.09 -6.47
N THR A 129 3.32 4.84 -6.29
CA THR A 129 2.15 4.77 -7.18
C THR A 129 2.53 5.19 -8.60
N LEU A 130 3.32 6.25 -8.75
CA LEU A 130 3.85 6.69 -10.03
C LEU A 130 4.77 5.62 -10.67
N ALA A 131 5.65 5.03 -9.87
CA ALA A 131 6.53 3.95 -10.30
C ALA A 131 5.75 2.76 -10.87
N LEU A 132 4.76 2.25 -10.15
CA LEU A 132 3.96 1.12 -10.60
C LEU A 132 3.10 1.46 -11.83
N THR A 133 2.66 2.71 -11.95
CA THR A 133 2.00 3.18 -13.17
C THR A 133 2.96 3.11 -14.35
N GLY A 134 4.17 3.65 -14.18
CA GLY A 134 5.21 3.61 -15.20
C GLY A 134 5.60 2.19 -15.59
N ASP A 135 5.78 1.30 -14.61
CA ASP A 135 6.22 -0.07 -14.81
C ASP A 135 5.21 -0.91 -15.62
N TYR A 136 3.90 -0.73 -15.38
CA TYR A 136 2.88 -1.58 -16.00
C TYR A 136 2.05 -0.93 -17.12
N TYR A 137 2.16 0.38 -17.31
CA TYR A 137 1.37 1.12 -18.32
C TYR A 137 2.21 1.87 -19.35
N THR A 138 3.54 1.79 -19.27
CA THR A 138 4.44 2.54 -20.16
C THR A 138 5.60 1.66 -20.63
N PRO A 139 6.33 2.04 -21.69
CA PRO A 139 7.50 1.30 -22.14
C PRO A 139 8.77 1.55 -21.30
N TRP A 140 8.70 2.37 -20.25
CA TRP A 140 9.87 2.78 -19.45
C TRP A 140 10.04 1.95 -18.17
N THR A 141 9.81 0.64 -18.25
CA THR A 141 9.79 -0.31 -17.11
C THR A 141 11.04 -0.18 -16.24
N ASP A 142 12.23 -0.26 -16.83
CA ASP A 142 13.50 -0.27 -16.08
C ASP A 142 13.69 1.00 -15.25
N LEU A 143 13.37 2.16 -15.84
CA LEU A 143 13.45 3.45 -15.15
C LEU A 143 12.48 3.49 -13.97
N PHE A 144 11.23 3.10 -14.20
CA PHE A 144 10.20 3.18 -13.16
C PHE A 144 10.36 2.09 -12.09
N PHE A 145 10.94 0.94 -12.42
CA PHE A 145 11.38 -0.05 -11.45
C PHE A 145 12.42 0.54 -10.49
N LEU A 146 13.44 1.25 -10.99
CA LEU A 146 14.43 1.93 -10.16
C LEU A 146 13.79 3.02 -9.28
N VAL A 147 12.84 3.78 -9.81
CA VAL A 147 12.05 4.74 -9.03
C VAL A 147 11.25 4.04 -7.93
N GLY A 148 10.66 2.88 -8.22
CA GLY A 148 9.95 2.04 -7.27
C GLY A 148 10.85 1.53 -6.15
N LEU A 149 12.07 1.08 -6.47
CA LEU A 149 13.07 0.67 -5.47
C LEU A 149 13.47 1.83 -4.56
N ALA A 150 13.72 3.00 -5.13
CA ALA A 150 14.02 4.20 -4.35
C ALA A 150 12.86 4.56 -3.41
N ALA A 151 11.62 4.50 -3.92
CA ALA A 151 10.43 4.72 -3.11
C ALA A 151 10.31 3.67 -1.97
N ALA A 152 10.53 2.39 -2.26
CA ALA A 152 10.48 1.31 -1.29
C ALA A 152 11.51 1.48 -0.16
N LEU A 153 12.74 1.94 -0.48
CA LEU A 153 13.76 2.25 0.52
C LEU A 153 13.32 3.36 1.47
N VAL A 154 12.77 4.45 0.91
CA VAL A 154 12.22 5.56 1.72
C VAL A 154 11.02 5.07 2.55
N ILE A 155 10.17 4.20 1.99
CA ILE A 155 9.05 3.60 2.71
C ILE A 155 9.53 2.75 3.89
N GLY A 156 10.59 1.97 3.73
CA GLY A 156 11.11 1.14 4.82
C GLY A 156 11.76 1.93 5.94
N LEU A 157 12.71 2.82 5.60
CA LEU A 157 13.42 3.61 6.60
C LEU A 157 12.52 4.68 7.24
N GLY A 158 11.78 5.41 6.40
CA GLY A 158 10.81 6.42 6.83
C GLY A 158 9.64 5.79 7.58
N GLY A 159 9.18 4.62 7.14
CA GLY A 159 8.08 3.87 7.74
C GLY A 159 8.44 3.38 9.12
N ALA A 160 9.64 2.83 9.32
CA ALA A 160 10.09 2.43 10.65
C ALA A 160 10.13 3.63 11.62
N ALA A 161 10.73 4.75 11.20
CA ALA A 161 10.76 5.97 12.01
C ALA A 161 9.34 6.49 12.33
N LEU A 162 8.46 6.56 11.33
CA LEU A 162 7.08 6.98 11.50
C LEU A 162 6.33 6.02 12.44
N GLY A 163 6.43 4.71 12.23
CA GLY A 163 5.79 3.68 13.05
C GLY A 163 6.20 3.78 14.52
N ILE A 164 7.50 3.97 14.81
CA ILE A 164 7.97 4.19 16.18
C ILE A 164 7.34 5.45 16.80
N VAL A 165 7.29 6.55 16.05
CA VAL A 165 6.65 7.80 16.52
C VAL A 165 5.15 7.61 16.74
N LEU A 166 4.46 6.89 15.85
CA LEU A 166 3.04 6.56 15.98
C LEU A 166 2.77 5.73 17.25
N LEU A 167 3.59 4.71 17.53
CA LEU A 167 3.48 3.91 18.76
C LEU A 167 3.70 4.77 20.01
N ARG A 168 4.77 5.57 20.03
CA ARG A 168 5.09 6.47 21.16
C ARG A 168 3.99 7.50 21.42
N ARG A 169 3.29 7.94 20.38
CA ARG A 169 2.19 8.92 20.46
C ARG A 169 0.81 8.29 20.50
N GLY A 170 0.71 7.01 20.85
CA GLY A 170 -0.56 6.33 21.12
C GLY A 170 -1.47 6.14 19.91
N PHE A 171 -0.92 6.06 18.69
CA PHE A 171 -1.71 5.83 17.48
C PHE A 171 -2.52 4.54 17.58
N ARG A 172 -3.78 4.59 17.10
CA ARG A 172 -4.69 3.45 17.03
C ARG A 172 -5.28 3.33 15.62
N PRO A 173 -5.25 2.12 15.02
CA PRO A 173 -4.78 0.86 15.59
C PRO A 173 -3.24 0.75 15.61
N ARG A 174 -2.69 0.09 16.65
CA ARG A 174 -1.22 -0.09 16.78
C ARG A 174 -0.65 -1.00 15.68
N THR A 175 -1.47 -1.88 15.13
CA THR A 175 -1.09 -2.81 14.05
C THR A 175 -0.50 -2.08 12.85
N THR A 176 -1.08 -0.96 12.42
CA THR A 176 -0.54 -0.15 11.32
C THR A 176 0.89 0.30 11.58
N ALA A 177 1.17 0.77 12.80
CA ALA A 177 2.50 1.24 13.17
C ALA A 177 3.52 0.10 13.23
N TRP A 178 3.12 -1.09 13.70
CA TRP A 178 3.97 -2.28 13.66
C TRP A 178 4.26 -2.75 12.24
N LEU A 179 3.26 -2.72 11.35
CA LEU A 179 3.44 -3.11 9.94
C LEU A 179 4.38 -2.15 9.20
N LEU A 180 4.37 -0.85 9.55
CA LEU A 180 5.36 0.10 9.05
C LEU A 180 6.79 -0.23 9.51
N ILE A 181 6.96 -0.61 10.78
CA ILE A 181 8.27 -1.00 11.34
C ILE A 181 8.75 -2.31 10.70
N ALA A 182 7.85 -3.27 10.56
CA ALA A 182 8.14 -4.59 10.01
C ALA A 182 8.30 -4.59 8.48
N PHE A 183 8.05 -3.47 7.79
CA PHE A 183 8.11 -3.42 6.33
C PHE A 183 9.48 -3.81 5.79
N LEU A 184 10.58 -3.24 6.31
CA LEU A 184 11.91 -3.50 5.77
C LEU A 184 12.37 -4.96 6.03
N PRO A 185 12.22 -5.52 7.25
CA PRO A 185 12.43 -6.96 7.44
C PRO A 185 11.50 -7.82 6.56
N GLY A 186 10.23 -7.44 6.48
CA GLY A 186 9.22 -8.12 5.68
C GLY A 186 9.53 -8.07 4.18
N PHE A 187 10.20 -7.03 3.69
CA PHE A 187 10.65 -6.92 2.30
C PHE A 187 11.48 -8.15 1.93
N PHE A 188 12.56 -8.42 2.67
CA PHE A 188 13.45 -9.55 2.40
C PHE A 188 12.72 -10.89 2.54
N VAL A 189 11.96 -11.07 3.63
CA VAL A 189 11.26 -12.34 3.87
C VAL A 189 10.21 -12.62 2.79
N ILE A 190 9.44 -11.62 2.38
CA ILE A 190 8.38 -11.79 1.39
C ILE A 190 8.98 -11.99 -0.01
N THR A 191 10.06 -11.28 -0.37
CA THR A 191 10.69 -11.46 -1.69
C THR A 191 11.33 -12.83 -1.86
N GLU A 192 11.86 -13.43 -0.78
CA GLU A 192 12.41 -14.80 -0.83
C GLU A 192 11.33 -15.85 -1.07
N ILE A 193 10.10 -15.58 -0.61
CA ILE A 193 9.01 -16.54 -0.70
C ILE A 193 8.20 -16.28 -1.98
N THR A 194 7.73 -15.07 -2.25
CA THR A 194 6.77 -14.81 -3.33
C THR A 194 7.31 -13.88 -4.40
N SER A 195 7.07 -12.57 -4.28
CA SER A 195 7.46 -11.56 -5.25
C SER A 195 7.52 -10.20 -4.58
N MET A 196 8.29 -9.29 -5.21
CA MET A 196 8.43 -7.91 -4.71
C MET A 196 7.09 -7.16 -4.63
N GLY A 197 6.14 -7.45 -5.54
CA GLY A 197 4.80 -6.85 -5.49
C GLY A 197 4.06 -7.16 -4.18
N SER A 198 4.22 -8.38 -3.65
CA SER A 198 3.57 -8.82 -2.41
C SER A 198 4.06 -8.08 -1.15
N VAL A 199 5.22 -7.42 -1.21
CA VAL A 199 5.79 -6.70 -0.06
C VAL A 199 4.89 -5.56 0.43
N MET A 200 4.05 -5.01 -0.44
CA MET A 200 3.13 -3.94 -0.06
C MET A 200 1.88 -4.41 0.70
N LEU A 201 1.53 -5.71 0.61
CA LEU A 201 0.29 -6.24 1.18
C LEU A 201 0.16 -5.98 2.68
N PRO A 202 1.20 -6.17 3.52
CA PRO A 202 1.13 -5.81 4.93
C PRO A 202 0.79 -4.33 5.16
N LEU A 203 1.37 -3.41 4.38
CA LEU A 203 1.05 -1.99 4.50
C LEU A 203 -0.37 -1.67 4.06
N MET A 204 -0.85 -2.30 2.99
CA MET A 204 -2.23 -2.13 2.50
C MET A 204 -3.24 -2.52 3.58
N TRP A 205 -3.03 -3.67 4.22
CA TRP A 205 -3.83 -4.11 5.37
C TRP A 205 -3.71 -3.14 6.57
N GLY A 206 -2.49 -2.70 6.88
CA GLY A 206 -2.25 -1.73 7.94
C GLY A 206 -3.03 -0.43 7.74
N TRP A 207 -3.08 0.09 6.53
CA TRP A 207 -3.80 1.31 6.21
C TRP A 207 -5.31 1.11 6.10
N ALA A 208 -5.78 -0.04 5.61
CA ALA A 208 -7.21 -0.39 5.64
C ALA A 208 -7.76 -0.40 7.08
N LEU A 209 -7.01 -0.99 8.01
CA LEU A 209 -7.34 -0.99 9.44
C LEU A 209 -7.37 0.43 10.03
N ALA A 210 -6.41 1.28 9.65
CA ALA A 210 -6.37 2.67 10.10
C ALA A 210 -7.55 3.50 9.57
N ALA A 211 -7.88 3.35 8.28
CA ALA A 211 -9.01 4.03 7.65
C ALA A 211 -10.34 3.61 8.27
N GLU A 212 -10.54 2.31 8.50
CA GLU A 212 -11.73 1.76 9.19
C GLU A 212 -11.87 2.37 10.59
N SER A 213 -10.78 2.45 11.34
CA SER A 213 -10.77 3.05 12.67
C SER A 213 -11.16 4.54 12.65
N VAL A 214 -10.72 5.28 11.62
CA VAL A 214 -11.14 6.67 11.41
C VAL A 214 -12.62 6.76 11.05
N ALA A 215 -13.10 5.92 10.12
CA ALA A 215 -14.48 5.93 9.66
C ALA A 215 -15.48 5.62 10.79
N ARG A 216 -15.15 4.66 11.67
CA ARG A 216 -15.96 4.33 12.85
C ARG A 216 -16.08 5.50 13.83
N ARG A 217 -14.98 6.22 14.09
CA ARG A 217 -14.99 7.41 14.98
C ARG A 217 -15.70 8.62 14.38
N ALA A 218 -15.82 8.69 13.05
CA ALA A 218 -16.53 9.76 12.36
C ALA A 218 -18.05 9.54 12.31
N THR A 219 -18.52 8.35 12.69
CA THR A 219 -19.94 8.02 12.80
C THR A 219 -20.40 8.33 14.23
N PRO A 220 -21.47 9.11 14.42
CA PRO A 220 -22.04 9.38 15.76
C PRO A 220 -22.60 8.11 16.40
#